data_AF-A0A975N1E4-F1
#
_entry.id   AF-A0A975N1E4-F1
#
_cell.length_a   1.000
_cell.length_b   1.000
_cell.length_c   1.000
_cell.angle_alpha   90.00
_cell.angle_beta   90.00
_cell.angle_gamma   90.00
#
_symmetry.space_group_name_H-M   'P 1'
#
loop_
_entity.id
_entity.type
_entity.pdbx_description
1 polymer ?
#
loop_
_entity_poly.entity_id
_entity_poly.type
_entity_poly.pdbx_seq_one_letter_code
_entity_poly.pdbx_strand_id
1 'polypeptide(L)'
;MTSEHRGPRVAFVVVVLALLALTGAAPASADGAPVGADLHIAQTLGDRELTVVIRRAEPVPGPLRVELVTHTGTRPGPVTARTSFAGAVTSSAVITLGAAPGPYDGTLRVERPGAWELLLDDGDQVARIPFVVPALVASPWEKTTYGGFVAAGVLLLVSLGVALKRPRFALVPATGVVAAVAVAVTAALLSAQITPPPPPGAVLDPTEDTVADPFAVPPPSIVDFSRPPVNLLARAEAPGRLRVDVTDGSTGRPADDLLVHDNALVHLVIVSPAGRMWHLHPVRTAPGSYAVRLDVPETGDYAVSAELARRGGGVQLARTKLHLTATAAPTTAPAAPRPGIRQLGGTSVDLRTTPLTAGRTGTVTARFPTADLQPWLGMLGHLIVVGPLPDGPIDAVAAPVWAHAHAMTPVVPGAVGGQPDETVAAYGPDVAFSYTFPLPGRYRLWVQAERGYTVLTVPATVEVAAGNGENR
;
A
#
# COMPACT_ATOMS: atom_id res chain seq x y z
N MET A 1 80.47 10.60 -10.64
CA MET A 1 79.58 9.42 -10.64
C MET A 1 78.96 9.30 -9.25
N THR A 2 77.80 9.91 -9.02
CA THR A 2 76.97 9.66 -7.83
C THR A 2 75.53 9.76 -8.29
N SER A 3 74.86 8.61 -8.31
CA SER A 3 73.54 8.42 -8.90
C SER A 3 72.46 8.98 -7.97
N GLU A 4 71.55 9.77 -8.50
CA GLU A 4 70.34 10.23 -7.82
C GLU A 4 69.42 9.04 -7.48
N HIS A 5 69.19 8.79 -6.20
CA HIS A 5 68.09 7.93 -5.73
C HIS A 5 66.78 8.73 -5.66
N ARG A 6 66.13 8.89 -6.82
CA ARG A 6 64.72 9.34 -6.96
C ARG A 6 63.73 8.17 -7.14
N GLY A 7 64.10 6.96 -6.72
CA GLY A 7 63.35 5.72 -7.00
C GLY A 7 62.00 5.52 -6.27
N PRO A 8 61.88 5.72 -4.95
CA PRO A 8 60.71 5.19 -4.23
C PRO A 8 59.45 6.08 -4.31
N ARG A 9 59.62 7.40 -4.50
CA ARG A 9 58.47 8.34 -4.53
C ARG A 9 57.75 8.38 -5.87
N VAL A 10 58.49 8.24 -6.98
CA VAL A 10 57.91 8.20 -8.32
C VAL A 10 57.22 6.86 -8.55
N ALA A 11 57.81 5.75 -8.08
CA ALA A 11 57.19 4.43 -8.16
C ALA A 11 55.85 4.36 -7.40
N PHE A 12 55.75 4.95 -6.20
CA PHE A 12 54.49 4.98 -5.44
C PHE A 12 53.40 5.80 -6.14
N VAL A 13 53.73 6.99 -6.67
CA VAL A 13 52.78 7.83 -7.40
C VAL A 13 52.32 7.18 -8.70
N VAL A 14 53.21 6.49 -9.42
CA VAL A 14 52.88 5.76 -10.65
C VAL A 14 52.01 4.54 -10.34
N VAL A 15 52.25 3.81 -9.24
CA VAL A 15 51.40 2.68 -8.83
C VAL A 15 50.01 3.15 -8.42
N VAL A 16 49.90 4.28 -7.69
CA VAL A 16 48.60 4.86 -7.32
C VAL A 16 47.83 5.38 -8.53
N LEU A 17 48.50 6.05 -9.47
CA LEU A 17 47.89 6.50 -10.73
C LEU A 17 47.50 5.33 -11.65
N ALA A 18 48.30 4.26 -11.68
CA ALA A 18 47.97 3.05 -12.42
C ALA A 18 46.77 2.30 -11.80
N LEU A 19 46.67 2.24 -10.47
CA LEU A 19 45.50 1.69 -9.77
C LEU A 19 44.22 2.51 -10.02
N LEU A 20 44.32 3.84 -10.07
CA LEU A 20 43.21 4.75 -10.44
C LEU A 20 42.80 4.65 -11.93
N ALA A 21 43.75 4.31 -12.82
CA ALA A 21 43.50 4.16 -14.25
C ALA A 21 43.00 2.75 -14.64
N LEU A 22 43.28 1.73 -13.83
CA LEU A 22 42.84 0.34 -14.04
C LEU A 22 41.41 0.08 -13.54
N THR A 23 40.86 0.96 -12.72
CA THR A 23 39.42 1.00 -12.45
C THR A 23 38.75 1.81 -13.55
N GLY A 24 38.29 1.14 -14.62
CA GLY A 24 37.39 1.78 -15.56
C GLY A 24 36.23 2.39 -14.78
N ALA A 25 36.11 3.71 -14.79
CA ALA A 25 35.02 4.41 -14.12
C ALA A 25 33.73 4.05 -14.84
N ALA A 26 33.08 2.97 -14.41
CA ALA A 26 31.66 2.83 -14.62
C ALA A 26 31.01 4.09 -14.04
N PRO A 27 29.98 4.66 -14.69
CA PRO A 27 29.23 5.75 -14.08
C PRO A 27 28.81 5.28 -12.69
N ALA A 28 29.30 5.96 -11.66
CA ALA A 28 28.78 5.81 -10.32
C ALA A 28 27.37 6.40 -10.36
N SER A 29 26.38 5.57 -10.66
CA SER A 29 24.99 5.88 -10.37
C SER A 29 24.93 6.07 -8.86
N ALA A 30 24.87 7.32 -8.40
CA ALA A 30 24.45 7.62 -7.05
C ALA A 30 22.96 7.31 -6.97
N ASP A 31 22.64 6.02 -6.88
CA ASP A 31 21.29 5.53 -6.67
C ASP A 31 20.95 5.84 -5.21
N GLY A 32 20.50 7.08 -4.96
CA GLY A 32 19.62 7.32 -3.85
C GLY A 32 18.40 6.42 -4.08
N ALA A 33 18.34 5.29 -3.37
CA ALA A 33 17.21 4.39 -3.42
C ALA A 33 15.93 5.23 -3.26
N PRO A 34 14.93 5.11 -4.16
CA PRO A 34 13.76 5.96 -4.11
C PRO A 34 13.00 5.72 -2.81
N VAL A 35 13.04 6.70 -1.90
CA VAL A 35 12.25 6.74 -0.68
C VAL A 35 10.84 7.19 -1.06
N GLY A 36 9.84 6.33 -0.82
CA GLY A 36 8.41 6.64 -0.96
C GLY A 36 7.81 6.13 -2.27
N ALA A 37 7.11 5.00 -2.20
CA ALA A 37 6.18 4.59 -3.24
C ALA A 37 4.90 5.44 -3.17
N ASP A 38 4.16 5.51 -4.27
CA ASP A 38 2.83 6.13 -4.27
C ASP A 38 1.92 5.45 -3.24
N LEU A 39 1.10 6.22 -2.54
CA LEU A 39 0.08 5.67 -1.64
C LEU A 39 -1.22 5.49 -2.43
N HIS A 40 -1.69 4.25 -2.52
CA HIS A 40 -2.98 3.90 -3.11
C HIS A 40 -3.95 3.55 -2.00
N ILE A 41 -5.12 4.19 -1.99
CA ILE A 41 -6.16 3.90 -1.01
C ILE A 41 -7.57 4.03 -1.62
N ALA A 42 -8.33 2.95 -1.59
CA ALA A 42 -9.73 2.94 -1.98
C ALA A 42 -10.61 3.59 -0.90
N GLN A 43 -11.62 4.32 -1.36
CA GLN A 43 -12.57 5.07 -0.55
C GLN A 43 -13.96 4.98 -1.19
N THR A 44 -14.93 4.46 -0.45
CA THR A 44 -16.35 4.61 -0.77
C THR A 44 -16.84 5.96 -0.23
N LEU A 45 -16.50 7.03 -0.94
CA LEU A 45 -16.87 8.40 -0.60
C LEU A 45 -18.25 8.74 -1.15
N GLY A 46 -19.26 8.55 -0.31
CA GLY A 46 -20.65 8.82 -0.62
C GLY A 46 -21.18 7.72 -1.53
N ASP A 47 -21.61 8.08 -2.73
CA ASP A 47 -22.01 7.15 -3.79
C ASP A 47 -20.86 6.80 -4.76
N ARG A 48 -19.63 7.22 -4.44
CA ARG A 48 -18.46 7.09 -5.32
C ARG A 48 -17.49 6.07 -4.77
N GLU A 49 -17.15 5.09 -5.60
CA GLU A 49 -16.03 4.18 -5.35
C GLU A 49 -14.79 4.74 -6.05
N LEU A 50 -13.81 5.18 -5.24
CA LEU A 50 -12.63 5.91 -5.70
C LEU A 50 -11.37 5.20 -5.25
N THR A 51 -10.37 5.08 -6.14
CA THR A 51 -8.99 4.83 -5.73
C THR A 51 -8.26 6.15 -5.66
N VAL A 52 -7.82 6.54 -4.46
CA VAL A 52 -7.05 7.77 -4.22
C VAL A 52 -5.58 7.42 -4.32
N VAL A 53 -4.88 8.08 -5.24
CA VAL A 53 -3.42 7.95 -5.38
C VAL A 53 -2.75 9.23 -4.93
N ILE A 54 -1.98 9.15 -3.86
CA ILE A 54 -1.09 10.23 -3.43
C ILE A 54 0.28 9.92 -4.02
N ARG A 55 0.63 10.64 -5.10
CA ARG A 55 1.92 10.47 -5.75
C ARG A 55 3.02 11.08 -4.90
N ARG A 56 4.23 10.51 -4.98
CA ARG A 56 5.42 10.99 -4.25
C ARG A 56 5.61 12.52 -4.35
N ALA A 57 5.72 13.18 -3.20
CA ALA A 57 5.98 14.62 -3.11
C ALA A 57 7.45 14.91 -2.81
N GLU A 58 8.25 15.17 -3.85
CA GLU A 58 9.63 15.61 -3.67
C GLU A 58 10.03 16.66 -4.72
N PRO A 59 10.80 17.71 -4.35
CA PRO A 59 11.26 18.07 -2.99
C PRO A 59 10.20 18.85 -2.19
N VAL A 60 10.31 18.85 -0.86
CA VAL A 60 9.44 19.62 0.05
C VAL A 60 10.18 20.89 0.52
N PRO A 61 9.55 22.08 0.53
CA PRO A 61 8.17 22.39 0.14
C PRO A 61 7.93 22.21 -1.36
N GLY A 62 6.82 21.57 -1.73
CA GLY A 62 6.57 21.18 -3.12
C GLY A 62 5.13 20.82 -3.44
N PRO A 63 4.83 20.54 -4.71
CA PRO A 63 3.52 20.06 -5.13
C PRO A 63 3.29 18.63 -4.60
N LEU A 64 2.05 18.37 -4.18
CA LEU A 64 1.53 17.03 -3.90
C LEU A 64 0.51 16.70 -5.00
N ARG A 65 0.83 15.75 -5.88
CA ARG A 65 -0.11 15.29 -6.90
C ARG A 65 -1.04 14.26 -6.27
N VAL A 66 -2.33 14.48 -6.43
CA VAL A 66 -3.38 13.57 -5.96
C VAL A 66 -4.22 13.20 -7.16
N GLU A 67 -4.42 11.92 -7.39
CA GLU A 67 -5.24 11.39 -8.46
C GLU A 67 -6.43 10.66 -7.85
N LEU A 68 -7.62 10.89 -8.38
CA LEU A 68 -8.84 10.16 -8.03
C LEU A 68 -9.23 9.28 -9.21
N VAL A 69 -8.98 7.98 -9.12
CA VAL A 69 -9.41 7.01 -10.13
C VAL A 69 -10.86 6.65 -9.87
N THR A 70 -11.69 6.80 -10.90
CA THR A 70 -13.12 6.53 -10.86
C THR A 70 -13.46 5.26 -11.64
N HIS A 71 -14.46 4.54 -11.17
CA HIS A 71 -14.93 3.31 -11.78
C HIS A 71 -16.26 3.52 -12.52
N THR A 72 -16.63 2.57 -13.38
CA THR A 72 -17.92 2.62 -14.09
C THR A 72 -19.08 2.74 -13.10
N GLY A 73 -19.89 3.78 -13.29
CA GLY A 73 -21.04 4.09 -12.42
C GLY A 73 -20.74 5.13 -11.34
N THR A 74 -19.49 5.55 -11.15
CA THR A 74 -19.14 6.63 -10.24
C THR A 74 -19.78 7.95 -10.67
N ARG A 75 -20.44 8.63 -9.73
CA ARG A 75 -21.15 9.89 -10.01
C ARG A 75 -20.16 11.04 -10.31
N PRO A 76 -20.32 11.78 -11.42
CA PRO A 76 -19.52 12.97 -11.72
C PRO A 76 -19.67 14.10 -10.70
N GLY A 77 -18.80 15.09 -10.77
CA GLY A 77 -18.88 16.34 -10.01
C GLY A 77 -17.63 16.63 -9.18
N PRO A 78 -17.64 17.73 -8.43
CA PRO A 78 -16.47 18.17 -7.69
C PRO A 78 -16.19 17.28 -6.47
N VAL A 79 -14.91 17.19 -6.12
CA VAL A 79 -14.38 16.78 -4.82
C VAL A 79 -13.38 17.85 -4.39
N THR A 80 -13.55 18.41 -3.20
CA THR A 80 -12.57 19.35 -2.65
C THR A 80 -11.51 18.56 -1.89
N ALA A 81 -10.27 18.59 -2.39
CA ALA A 81 -9.12 17.99 -1.75
C ALA A 81 -8.37 19.04 -0.93
N ARG A 82 -7.94 18.71 0.29
CA ARG A 82 -7.17 19.62 1.16
C ARG A 82 -6.05 18.88 1.87
N THR A 83 -4.88 19.49 2.02
CA THR A 83 -3.82 18.97 2.89
C THR A 83 -3.88 19.63 4.25
N SER A 84 -3.77 18.82 5.30
CA SER A 84 -3.77 19.23 6.70
C SER A 84 -2.49 18.78 7.40
N PHE A 85 -1.88 19.67 8.19
CA PHE A 85 -0.75 19.38 9.04
C PHE A 85 -1.07 19.85 10.46
N ALA A 86 -0.89 18.97 11.45
CA ALA A 86 -1.25 19.25 12.85
C ALA A 86 -2.69 19.79 13.02
N GLY A 87 -3.62 19.33 12.18
CA GLY A 87 -5.03 19.74 12.18
C GLY A 87 -5.33 21.05 11.44
N ALA A 88 -4.32 21.77 10.95
CA ALA A 88 -4.51 23.00 10.17
C ALA A 88 -4.45 22.70 8.66
N VAL A 89 -5.47 23.13 7.91
CA VAL A 89 -5.48 23.08 6.45
C VAL A 89 -4.47 24.09 5.89
N THR A 90 -3.60 23.64 4.98
CA THR A 90 -2.53 24.46 4.39
C THR A 90 -2.66 24.62 2.88
N SER A 91 -3.28 23.67 2.19
CA SER A 91 -3.53 23.73 0.74
C SER A 91 -4.91 23.16 0.41
N SER A 92 -5.51 23.64 -0.67
CA SER A 92 -6.82 23.20 -1.15
C SER A 92 -6.86 23.23 -2.68
N ALA A 93 -7.52 22.24 -3.28
CA ALA A 93 -7.77 22.14 -4.71
C ALA A 93 -9.13 21.47 -4.95
N VAL A 94 -9.78 21.77 -6.08
CA VAL A 94 -11.00 21.08 -6.51
C VAL A 94 -10.65 20.14 -7.66
N ILE A 95 -10.95 18.85 -7.48
CA ILE A 95 -10.82 17.81 -8.50
C ILE A 95 -12.21 17.58 -9.08
N THR A 96 -12.39 17.79 -10.38
CA THR A 96 -13.70 17.63 -11.02
C THR A 96 -13.77 16.29 -11.73
N LEU A 97 -14.55 15.37 -11.15
CA LEU A 97 -14.78 14.05 -11.73
C LEU A 97 -15.73 14.15 -12.92
N GLY A 98 -15.32 13.60 -14.06
CA GLY A 98 -16.14 13.47 -15.26
C GLY A 98 -17.00 12.20 -15.24
N ALA A 99 -17.72 11.98 -16.35
CA ALA A 99 -18.57 10.80 -16.54
C ALA A 99 -17.83 9.57 -17.07
N ALA A 100 -16.66 9.78 -17.69
CA ALA A 100 -15.81 8.67 -18.11
C ALA A 100 -15.07 8.11 -16.89
N PRO A 101 -15.02 6.79 -16.70
CA PRO A 101 -14.19 6.21 -15.65
C PRO A 101 -12.71 6.40 -15.99
N GLY A 102 -11.86 6.35 -14.96
CA GLY A 102 -10.43 6.60 -15.04
C GLY A 102 -9.95 7.73 -14.12
N PRO A 103 -8.69 8.18 -14.31
CA PRO A 103 -8.01 9.07 -13.39
C PRO A 103 -8.38 10.54 -13.57
N TYR A 104 -8.47 11.26 -12.45
CA TYR A 104 -8.68 12.71 -12.39
C TYR A 104 -7.69 13.36 -11.42
N ASP A 105 -6.89 14.29 -11.93
CA ASP A 105 -5.79 14.88 -11.16
C ASP A 105 -6.17 16.16 -10.41
N GLY A 106 -5.53 16.30 -9.25
CA GLY A 106 -5.46 17.51 -8.45
C GLY A 106 -4.02 17.79 -8.02
N THR A 107 -3.74 19.03 -7.68
CA THR A 107 -2.41 19.41 -7.16
C THR A 107 -2.57 20.27 -5.94
N LEU A 108 -2.04 19.75 -4.84
CA LEU A 108 -1.97 20.40 -3.55
C LEU A 108 -0.53 20.78 -3.26
N ARG A 109 -0.28 21.29 -2.06
CA ARG A 109 1.06 21.61 -1.57
C ARG A 109 1.29 20.96 -0.21
N VAL A 110 2.54 20.55 -0.01
CA VAL A 110 3.10 20.17 1.28
C VAL A 110 4.29 21.07 1.56
N GLU A 111 4.40 21.56 2.78
CA GLU A 111 5.37 22.62 3.13
C GLU A 111 6.57 22.10 3.90
N ARG A 112 6.43 20.93 4.54
CA ARG A 112 7.43 20.35 5.44
C ARG A 112 7.28 18.84 5.54
N PRO A 113 8.36 18.12 5.87
CA PRO A 113 8.29 16.72 6.29
C PRO A 113 7.40 16.53 7.53
N GLY A 114 6.84 15.33 7.68
CA GLY A 114 6.05 14.94 8.86
C GLY A 114 4.81 14.13 8.51
N ALA A 115 3.93 13.96 9.49
CA ALA A 115 2.62 13.32 9.33
C ALA A 115 1.58 14.34 8.84
N TRP A 116 0.87 13.97 7.78
CA TRP A 116 -0.13 14.79 7.11
C TRP A 116 -1.45 14.04 6.99
N GLU A 117 -2.54 14.78 6.78
CA GLU A 117 -3.82 14.21 6.36
C GLU A 117 -4.25 14.83 5.03
N LEU A 118 -4.70 13.98 4.11
CA LEU A 118 -5.46 14.38 2.93
C LEU A 118 -6.95 14.32 3.29
N LEU A 119 -7.63 15.45 3.17
CA LEU A 119 -9.06 15.57 3.36
C LEU A 119 -9.75 15.59 2.00
N LEU A 120 -10.68 14.68 1.76
CA LEU A 120 -11.49 14.65 0.53
C LEU A 120 -12.95 14.89 0.90
N ASP A 121 -13.51 15.98 0.39
CA ASP A 121 -14.85 16.48 0.71
C ASP A 121 -15.73 16.43 -0.54
N ASP A 122 -16.79 15.61 -0.50
CA ASP A 122 -17.75 15.46 -1.59
C ASP A 122 -19.02 16.34 -1.42
N GLY A 123 -19.05 17.17 -0.38
CA GLY A 123 -20.19 18.01 0.01
C GLY A 123 -21.17 17.36 1.00
N ASP A 124 -21.07 16.05 1.24
CA ASP A 124 -21.88 15.33 2.25
C ASP A 124 -20.99 14.86 3.41
N GLN A 125 -19.77 14.41 3.13
CA GLN A 125 -18.82 13.95 4.13
C GLN A 125 -17.36 14.24 3.74
N VAL A 126 -16.48 14.17 4.75
CA VAL A 126 -15.05 14.37 4.59
C VAL A 126 -14.30 13.09 4.94
N ALA A 127 -13.67 12.46 3.95
CA ALA A 127 -12.71 11.39 4.17
C ALA A 127 -11.39 11.96 4.68
N ARG A 128 -10.76 11.29 5.65
CA ARG A 128 -9.48 11.68 6.25
C ARG A 128 -8.45 10.58 6.04
N ILE A 129 -7.51 10.80 5.13
CA ILE A 129 -6.48 9.83 4.76
C ILE A 129 -5.15 10.27 5.36
N PRO A 130 -4.61 9.54 6.37
CA PRO A 130 -3.28 9.84 6.88
C PRO A 130 -2.20 9.44 5.86
N PHE A 131 -1.20 10.30 5.69
CA PHE A 131 -0.01 10.01 4.89
C PHE A 131 1.23 10.68 5.48
N VAL A 132 2.41 10.29 5.00
CA VAL A 132 3.68 10.77 5.55
C VAL A 132 4.51 11.37 4.45
N VAL A 133 5.08 12.52 4.74
CA VAL A 133 6.05 13.19 3.87
C VAL A 133 7.44 12.98 4.50
N PRO A 134 8.30 12.13 3.91
CA PRO A 134 9.60 11.83 4.48
C PRO A 134 10.52 13.07 4.48
N ALA A 135 11.39 13.20 5.47
CA ALA A 135 12.47 14.18 5.41
C ALA A 135 13.58 13.70 4.46
N LEU A 136 14.11 14.61 3.64
CA LEU A 136 15.30 14.35 2.83
C LEU A 136 16.53 14.43 3.74
N VAL A 137 16.90 13.30 4.33
CA VAL A 137 18.09 13.19 5.18
C VAL A 137 19.17 12.48 4.40
N ALA A 138 20.29 13.17 4.17
CA ALA A 138 21.47 12.55 3.58
C ALA A 138 21.91 11.37 4.46
N SER A 139 22.13 10.21 3.85
CA SER A 139 22.54 9.01 4.59
C SER A 139 23.89 9.24 5.28
N PRO A 140 24.21 8.51 6.36
CA PRO A 140 25.52 8.62 7.01
C PRO A 140 26.70 8.44 6.03
N TRP A 141 26.54 7.54 5.05
CA TRP A 141 27.57 7.23 4.04
C TRP A 141 27.67 8.32 2.98
N GLU A 142 26.56 8.91 2.58
CA GLU A 142 26.53 10.07 1.69
C GLU A 142 27.18 11.28 2.35
N LYS A 143 26.85 11.55 3.63
CA LYS A 143 27.54 12.56 4.46
C LYS A 143 29.04 12.28 4.56
N THR A 144 29.44 11.02 4.73
CA THR A 144 30.85 10.61 4.79
C THR A 144 31.55 10.76 3.44
N THR A 145 30.87 10.44 2.35
CA THR A 145 31.36 10.55 0.97
C THR A 145 31.61 12.01 0.61
N TYR A 146 30.58 12.85 0.73
CA TYR A 146 30.72 14.28 0.45
C TYR A 146 31.66 14.97 1.44
N GLY A 147 31.58 14.62 2.73
CA GLY A 147 32.48 15.15 3.76
C GLY A 147 33.95 14.82 3.47
N GLY A 148 34.23 13.59 3.04
CA GLY A 148 35.58 13.17 2.64
C GLY A 148 36.08 13.92 1.40
N PHE A 149 35.25 14.11 0.37
CA PHE A 149 35.63 14.91 -0.80
C PHE A 149 35.84 16.39 -0.48
N VAL A 150 35.00 16.99 0.36
CA VAL A 150 35.15 18.38 0.84
C VAL A 150 36.45 18.52 1.64
N ALA A 151 36.72 17.60 2.56
CA ALA A 151 37.96 17.58 3.34
C ALA A 151 39.19 17.43 2.45
N ALA A 152 39.13 16.56 1.43
CA ALA A 152 40.20 16.41 0.45
C ALA A 152 40.46 17.71 -0.31
N GLY A 153 39.41 18.41 -0.77
CA GLY A 153 39.51 19.70 -1.45
C GLY A 153 40.16 20.78 -0.57
N VAL A 154 39.72 20.90 0.69
CA VAL A 154 40.30 21.86 1.65
C VAL A 154 41.77 21.55 1.94
N LEU A 155 42.10 20.28 2.21
CA LEU A 155 43.47 19.85 2.49
C LEU A 155 44.40 20.04 1.28
N LEU A 156 43.87 19.91 0.07
CA LEU A 156 44.62 20.19 -1.16
C LEU A 156 44.99 21.67 -1.26
N LEU A 157 44.04 22.58 -1.00
CA LEU A 157 44.30 24.03 -0.98
C LEU A 157 45.32 24.40 0.11
N VAL A 158 45.20 23.81 1.29
CA VAL A 158 46.18 23.99 2.39
C VAL A 158 47.56 23.46 1.99
N SER A 159 47.62 22.27 1.38
CA SER A 159 48.88 21.67 0.93
C SER A 159 49.57 22.56 -0.10
N LEU A 160 48.84 23.11 -1.07
CA LEU A 160 49.37 24.03 -2.07
C LEU A 160 49.89 25.32 -1.43
N GLY A 161 49.14 25.92 -0.50
CA GLY A 161 49.58 27.11 0.24
C GLY A 161 50.82 26.87 1.10
N VAL A 162 50.90 25.73 1.78
CA VAL A 162 52.09 25.32 2.55
C VAL A 162 53.26 25.00 1.63
N ALA A 163 53.03 24.42 0.46
CA ALA A 163 54.08 24.13 -0.52
C ALA A 163 54.78 25.41 -0.99
N LEU A 164 54.04 26.49 -1.19
CA LEU A 164 54.58 27.79 -1.61
C LEU A 164 55.44 28.46 -0.52
N LYS A 165 55.11 28.29 0.76
CA LYS A 165 55.81 28.97 1.87
C LYS A 165 56.82 28.10 2.62
N ARG A 166 56.49 26.82 2.83
CA ARG A 166 57.26 25.86 3.64
C ARG A 166 57.14 24.44 3.06
N PRO A 167 57.82 24.13 1.94
CA PRO A 167 57.60 22.91 1.16
C PRO A 167 57.81 21.61 1.94
N ARG A 168 58.74 21.59 2.90
CA ARG A 168 58.99 20.42 3.76
C ARG A 168 57.79 19.99 4.61
N PHE A 169 56.83 20.89 4.86
CA PHE A 169 55.63 20.60 5.66
C PHE A 169 54.38 20.33 4.81
N ALA A 170 54.44 20.50 3.48
CA ALA A 170 53.29 20.29 2.58
C ALA A 170 52.85 18.82 2.48
N LEU A 171 53.74 17.90 2.84
CA LEU A 171 53.48 16.46 2.88
C LEU A 171 52.38 16.10 3.90
N VAL A 172 52.29 16.81 5.02
CA VAL A 172 51.28 16.51 6.07
C VAL A 172 49.85 16.69 5.55
N PRO A 173 49.45 17.87 5.02
CA PRO A 173 48.12 18.03 4.43
C PRO A 173 47.93 17.19 3.15
N ALA A 174 48.98 16.93 2.36
CA ALA A 174 48.88 16.07 1.17
C ALA A 174 48.50 14.62 1.54
N THR A 175 49.09 14.05 2.61
CA THR A 175 48.68 12.75 3.13
C THR A 175 47.22 12.77 3.61
N GLY A 176 46.79 13.89 4.20
CA GLY A 176 45.40 14.10 4.58
C GLY A 176 44.43 14.06 3.39
N VAL A 177 44.81 14.59 2.23
CA VAL A 177 44.02 14.48 0.99
C VAL A 177 43.80 13.02 0.61
N VAL A 178 44.87 12.22 0.58
CA VAL A 178 44.79 10.79 0.22
C VAL A 178 43.89 10.03 1.20
N ALA A 179 44.03 10.28 2.50
CA ALA A 179 43.17 9.67 3.50
C ALA A 179 41.69 10.06 3.32
N ALA A 180 41.40 11.34 3.08
CA ALA A 180 40.05 11.84 2.90
C ALA A 180 39.38 11.28 1.63
N VAL A 181 40.12 11.19 0.52
CA VAL A 181 39.63 10.54 -0.72
C VAL A 181 39.40 9.05 -0.50
N ALA A 182 40.32 8.35 0.17
CA ALA A 182 40.15 6.93 0.46
C ALA A 182 38.88 6.67 1.29
N VAL A 183 38.62 7.49 2.32
CA VAL A 183 37.39 7.42 3.12
C VAL A 183 36.15 7.68 2.27
N ALA A 184 36.17 8.72 1.42
CA ALA A 184 35.04 9.07 0.57
C ALA A 184 34.69 7.95 -0.43
N VAL A 185 35.71 7.44 -1.14
CA VAL A 185 35.53 6.36 -2.12
C VAL A 185 35.09 5.06 -1.44
N THR A 186 35.65 4.74 -0.28
CA THR A 186 35.24 3.55 0.48
C THR A 186 33.78 3.65 0.92
N ALA A 187 33.36 4.81 1.44
CA ALA A 187 31.97 5.04 1.83
C ALA A 187 31.01 4.95 0.63
N ALA A 188 31.39 5.51 -0.52
CA ALA A 188 30.60 5.42 -1.75
C ALA A 188 30.46 3.98 -2.25
N LEU A 189 31.57 3.23 -2.32
CA LEU A 189 31.55 1.85 -2.82
C LEU A 189 30.78 0.89 -1.89
N LEU A 190 30.89 1.09 -0.58
CA LEU A 190 30.15 0.27 0.39
C LEU A 190 28.67 0.64 0.47
N SER A 191 28.26 1.85 0.07
CA SER A 191 26.87 2.30 0.17
C SER A 191 25.88 1.38 -0.54
N ALA A 192 26.27 0.81 -1.69
CA ALA A 192 25.43 -0.11 -2.47
C ALA A 192 25.18 -1.46 -1.78
N GLN A 193 25.96 -1.81 -0.76
CA GLN A 193 25.83 -3.07 -0.02
C GLN A 193 25.03 -2.91 1.28
N ILE A 194 24.60 -1.69 1.60
CA ILE A 194 23.92 -1.38 2.86
C ILE A 194 22.43 -1.33 2.60
N THR A 195 21.67 -2.07 3.41
CA THR A 195 20.21 -2.07 3.33
C THR A 195 19.68 -0.66 3.63
N PRO A 196 18.84 -0.07 2.75
CA PRO A 196 18.20 1.20 3.05
C PRO A 196 17.30 1.07 4.28
N PRO A 197 17.01 2.19 4.98
CA PRO A 197 16.05 2.14 6.07
C PRO A 197 14.69 1.65 5.55
N PRO A 198 13.92 0.90 6.36
CA PRO A 198 12.60 0.46 5.95
C PRO A 198 11.72 1.67 5.62
N PRO A 199 10.85 1.59 4.59
CA PRO A 199 9.97 2.69 4.25
C PRO A 199 9.06 3.04 5.44
N PRO A 200 8.72 4.33 5.62
CA PRO A 200 7.83 4.76 6.70
C PRO A 200 6.51 3.98 6.68
N GLY A 201 6.08 3.45 7.82
CA GLY A 201 4.83 2.69 7.94
C GLY A 201 4.89 1.20 7.59
N ALA A 202 5.98 0.70 6.97
CA ALA A 202 6.08 -0.72 6.61
C ALA A 202 6.58 -1.62 7.77
N VAL A 203 7.49 -1.10 8.61
CA VAL A 203 8.08 -1.83 9.74
C VAL A 203 7.94 -1.04 11.04
N LEU A 204 8.03 0.30 10.93
CA LEU A 204 7.94 1.22 12.05
C LEU A 204 6.87 2.26 11.79
N ASP A 205 6.31 2.69 12.90
CA ASP A 205 5.44 3.83 12.98
C ASP A 205 6.19 5.07 12.44
N PRO A 206 5.65 5.80 11.45
CA PRO A 206 6.13 7.14 11.12
C PRO A 206 5.74 8.07 12.27
N THR A 207 6.40 7.94 13.42
CA THR A 207 6.38 8.97 14.45
C THR A 207 7.14 10.18 13.91
N GLU A 208 6.91 11.37 14.50
CA GLU A 208 7.68 12.56 14.14
C GLU A 208 9.20 12.29 14.13
N ASP A 209 9.68 11.41 15.03
CA ASP A 209 11.09 11.07 15.17
C ASP A 209 11.65 10.25 13.99
N THR A 210 10.92 9.24 13.50
CA THR A 210 11.39 8.37 12.39
C THR A 210 11.27 9.05 11.03
N VAL A 211 10.36 10.02 10.89
CA VAL A 211 10.19 10.82 9.68
C VAL A 211 11.30 11.87 9.54
N ALA A 212 11.84 12.37 10.67
CA ALA A 212 12.89 13.38 10.71
C ALA A 212 14.30 12.82 10.50
N ASP A 213 14.59 11.59 10.97
CA ASP A 213 15.84 10.88 10.67
C ASP A 213 15.59 9.37 10.48
N PRO A 214 15.42 8.90 9.23
CA PRO A 214 15.15 7.50 8.95
C PRO A 214 16.37 6.59 9.20
N PHE A 215 17.54 7.13 9.52
CA PHE A 215 18.75 6.35 9.86
C PHE A 215 18.98 6.23 11.37
N ALA A 216 18.27 7.01 12.19
CA ALA A 216 18.38 6.97 13.66
C ALA A 216 17.48 5.89 14.30
N VAL A 217 17.21 4.80 13.57
CA VAL A 217 16.19 3.80 13.93
C VAL A 217 16.56 3.06 15.22
N PRO A 218 15.76 3.17 16.30
CA PRO A 218 15.84 2.22 17.40
C PRO A 218 15.44 0.83 16.90
N PRO A 219 16.06 -0.27 17.38
CA PRO A 219 15.59 -1.61 17.03
C PRO A 219 14.10 -1.73 17.38
N PRO A 220 13.26 -2.35 16.50
CA PRO A 220 11.84 -2.50 16.77
C PRO A 220 11.65 -3.21 18.11
N SER A 221 10.72 -2.71 18.92
CA SER A 221 10.40 -3.32 20.21
C SER A 221 9.95 -4.76 20.01
N ILE A 222 10.78 -5.71 20.42
CA ILE A 222 10.48 -7.14 20.29
C ILE A 222 9.38 -7.63 21.24
N VAL A 223 8.90 -6.77 22.13
CA VAL A 223 7.94 -7.09 23.20
C VAL A 223 6.54 -6.50 22.99
N ASP A 224 6.34 -5.66 21.98
CA ASP A 224 5.10 -4.86 21.81
C ASP A 224 4.28 -5.25 20.54
N PHE A 225 4.42 -6.48 20.08
CA PHE A 225 3.78 -7.01 18.85
C PHE A 225 2.37 -7.59 19.04
N SER A 226 1.82 -7.53 20.26
CA SER A 226 0.46 -8.03 20.50
C SER A 226 -0.46 -6.86 20.79
N ARG A 227 -0.74 -6.03 19.77
CA ARG A 227 -1.92 -5.19 19.86
C ARG A 227 -3.14 -6.10 19.95
N PRO A 228 -4.02 -5.89 20.95
CA PRO A 228 -5.26 -6.66 21.06
C PRO A 228 -6.10 -6.58 19.79
N PRO A 229 -6.96 -7.59 19.55
CA PRO A 229 -7.93 -7.50 18.47
C PRO A 229 -8.86 -6.30 18.67
N VAL A 230 -9.47 -5.85 17.59
CA VAL A 230 -10.51 -4.80 17.64
C VAL A 230 -11.86 -5.36 18.08
N ASN A 231 -12.65 -4.52 18.72
CA ASN A 231 -14.11 -4.66 18.74
C ASN A 231 -14.69 -3.88 17.55
N LEU A 232 -15.74 -4.42 16.94
CA LEU A 232 -16.43 -3.81 15.80
C LEU A 232 -17.88 -3.51 16.16
N LEU A 233 -18.31 -2.26 15.95
CA LEU A 233 -19.69 -1.85 16.09
C LEU A 233 -20.18 -1.15 14.82
N ALA A 234 -21.20 -1.73 14.19
CA ALA A 234 -21.86 -1.17 13.02
C ALA A 234 -23.21 -0.57 13.42
N ARG A 235 -23.53 0.64 12.93
CA ARG A 235 -24.78 1.35 13.23
C ARG A 235 -25.32 2.06 11.99
N ALA A 236 -26.61 1.91 11.74
CA ALA A 236 -27.31 2.69 10.73
C ALA A 236 -27.59 4.10 11.27
N GLU A 237 -27.39 5.09 10.41
CA GLU A 237 -27.65 6.50 10.65
C GLU A 237 -28.52 7.05 9.52
N ALA A 238 -29.36 8.03 9.85
CA ALA A 238 -30.31 8.57 8.89
C ALA A 238 -29.67 9.72 8.06
N PRO A 239 -29.94 9.79 6.74
CA PRO A 239 -30.52 8.76 5.87
C PRO A 239 -29.44 7.93 5.15
N GLY A 240 -29.53 6.58 5.22
CA GLY A 240 -28.75 5.65 4.37
C GLY A 240 -27.25 5.58 4.67
N ARG A 241 -26.81 6.12 5.81
CA ARG A 241 -25.41 6.13 6.24
C ARG A 241 -25.18 4.97 7.21
N LEU A 242 -24.05 4.30 7.06
CA LEU A 242 -23.57 3.27 7.96
C LEU A 242 -22.30 3.79 8.63
N ARG A 243 -22.31 3.87 9.96
CA ARG A 243 -21.10 4.11 10.75
C ARG A 243 -20.54 2.81 11.30
N VAL A 244 -19.24 2.65 11.16
CA VAL A 244 -18.44 1.54 11.66
C VAL A 244 -17.43 2.10 12.65
N ASP A 245 -17.60 1.77 13.93
CA ASP A 245 -16.66 2.13 14.98
C ASP A 245 -15.77 0.93 15.31
N VAL A 246 -14.47 1.19 15.39
CA VAL A 246 -13.43 0.21 15.69
C VAL A 246 -12.74 0.65 16.98
N THR A 247 -12.79 -0.18 18.01
CA THR A 247 -12.17 0.11 19.32
C THR A 247 -11.17 -0.97 19.70
N ASP A 248 -10.15 -0.58 20.47
CA ASP A 248 -9.18 -1.52 21.01
C ASP A 248 -9.87 -2.47 22.00
N GLY A 249 -9.73 -3.78 21.77
CA GLY A 249 -10.44 -4.81 22.52
C GLY A 249 -10.10 -4.85 24.01
N SER A 250 -8.95 -4.31 24.42
CA SER A 250 -8.53 -4.32 25.83
C SER A 250 -8.91 -3.04 26.57
N THR A 251 -8.82 -1.89 25.90
CA THR A 251 -9.01 -0.58 26.55
C THR A 251 -10.35 0.08 26.25
N GLY A 252 -11.05 -0.37 25.21
CA GLY A 252 -12.27 0.24 24.70
C GLY A 252 -12.07 1.61 24.04
N ARG A 253 -10.83 2.10 23.93
CA ARG A 253 -10.51 3.36 23.26
C ARG A 253 -10.64 3.21 21.73
N PRO A 254 -10.90 4.28 20.98
CA PRO A 254 -10.89 4.22 19.52
C PRO A 254 -9.56 3.67 18.99
N ALA A 255 -9.63 2.70 18.08
CA ALA A 255 -8.46 2.15 17.40
C ALA A 255 -8.14 3.02 16.18
N ASP A 256 -7.23 3.97 16.37
CA ASP A 256 -6.82 4.94 15.35
C ASP A 256 -5.43 4.66 14.74
N ASP A 257 -5.03 3.39 14.80
CA ASP A 257 -3.74 2.87 14.36
C ASP A 257 -3.88 1.88 13.20
N LEU A 258 -4.97 2.01 12.42
CA LEU A 258 -5.16 1.18 11.23
C LEU A 258 -4.12 1.56 10.17
N LEU A 259 -3.60 0.54 9.50
CA LEU A 259 -2.68 0.66 8.38
C LEU A 259 -3.46 0.51 7.07
N VAL A 260 -2.98 1.15 6.01
CA VAL A 260 -3.42 0.82 4.66
C VAL A 260 -2.91 -0.59 4.35
N HIS A 261 -3.85 -1.50 4.17
CA HIS A 261 -3.62 -2.90 3.83
C HIS A 261 -4.47 -3.21 2.60
N ASP A 262 -3.85 -3.80 1.58
CA ASP A 262 -4.47 -4.09 0.28
C ASP A 262 -5.23 -2.85 -0.25
N ASN A 263 -4.53 -1.72 -0.17
CA ASN A 263 -5.00 -0.39 -0.55
C ASN A 263 -6.33 0.05 0.13
N ALA A 264 -6.65 -0.39 1.33
CA ALA A 264 -7.75 0.16 2.12
C ALA A 264 -7.41 0.25 3.61
N LEU A 265 -8.11 1.10 4.37
CA LEU A 265 -8.05 1.04 5.84
C LEU A 265 -8.95 -0.06 6.40
N VAL A 266 -10.08 -0.30 5.73
CA VAL A 266 -11.06 -1.32 6.07
C VAL A 266 -11.67 -1.87 4.79
N HIS A 267 -11.58 -3.18 4.57
CA HIS A 267 -12.44 -3.88 3.61
C HIS A 267 -13.72 -4.29 4.33
N LEU A 268 -14.81 -3.58 4.07
CA LEU A 268 -16.11 -3.84 4.64
C LEU A 268 -16.93 -4.69 3.66
N VAL A 269 -17.12 -5.96 4.00
CA VAL A 269 -18.01 -6.85 3.27
C VAL A 269 -19.34 -6.92 4.00
N ILE A 270 -20.42 -6.64 3.27
CA ILE A 270 -21.79 -6.72 3.76
C ILE A 270 -22.53 -7.74 2.92
N VAL A 271 -23.17 -8.73 3.56
CA VAL A 271 -24.01 -9.71 2.89
C VAL A 271 -25.45 -9.57 3.36
N SER A 272 -26.37 -9.39 2.42
CA SER A 272 -27.80 -9.24 2.65
C SER A 272 -28.49 -10.57 2.98
N PRO A 273 -29.71 -10.55 3.54
CA PRO A 273 -30.53 -11.76 3.72
C PRO A 273 -30.75 -12.58 2.43
N ALA A 274 -30.92 -11.92 1.28
CA ALA A 274 -31.04 -12.59 -0.02
C ALA A 274 -29.68 -12.98 -0.65
N GLY A 275 -28.56 -12.73 0.03
CA GLY A 275 -27.23 -13.11 -0.43
C GLY A 275 -26.63 -12.17 -1.49
N ARG A 276 -27.04 -10.89 -1.50
CA ARG A 276 -26.32 -9.82 -2.20
C ARG A 276 -25.10 -9.43 -1.37
N MET A 277 -23.97 -9.18 -2.03
CA MET A 277 -22.74 -8.76 -1.37
C MET A 277 -22.35 -7.35 -1.84
N TRP A 278 -21.92 -6.52 -0.90
CA TRP A 278 -21.19 -5.27 -1.16
C TRP A 278 -19.79 -5.39 -0.58
N HIS A 279 -18.79 -4.96 -1.35
CA HIS A 279 -17.40 -4.83 -0.92
C HIS A 279 -17.09 -3.33 -0.97
N LEU A 280 -16.98 -2.72 0.21
CA LEU A 280 -16.92 -1.28 0.39
C LEU A 280 -15.66 -0.92 1.18
N HIS A 281 -15.21 0.33 1.03
CA HIS A 281 -14.03 0.87 1.70
C HIS A 281 -14.43 2.13 2.48
N PRO A 282 -15.01 1.97 3.69
CA PRO A 282 -15.51 3.09 4.49
C PRO A 282 -14.46 4.17 4.71
N VAL A 283 -14.88 5.43 4.57
CA VAL A 283 -13.99 6.57 4.77
C VAL A 283 -13.79 6.82 6.26
N ARG A 284 -12.56 7.12 6.68
CA ARG A 284 -12.29 7.52 8.08
C ARG A 284 -12.81 8.93 8.32
N THR A 285 -13.69 9.12 9.30
CA THR A 285 -14.30 10.41 9.64
C THR A 285 -13.79 10.99 10.96
N ALA A 286 -13.32 10.13 11.87
CA ALA A 286 -12.72 10.49 13.15
C ALA A 286 -11.84 9.34 13.65
N PRO A 287 -11.04 9.53 14.73
CA PRO A 287 -10.28 8.44 15.32
C PRO A 287 -11.13 7.19 15.60
N GLY A 288 -10.74 6.07 15.01
CA GLY A 288 -11.46 4.78 15.12
C GLY A 288 -12.90 4.76 14.58
N SER A 289 -13.33 5.77 13.81
CA SER A 289 -14.68 5.87 13.27
C SER A 289 -14.68 6.05 11.76
N TYR A 290 -15.44 5.19 11.09
CA TYR A 290 -15.52 5.08 9.65
C TYR A 290 -16.96 5.17 9.18
N ALA A 291 -17.20 5.69 7.98
CA ALA A 291 -18.53 5.85 7.43
C ALA A 291 -18.59 5.39 5.98
N VAL A 292 -19.74 4.84 5.60
CA VAL A 292 -20.07 4.53 4.21
C VAL A 292 -21.55 4.79 3.96
N ARG A 293 -21.93 5.09 2.73
CA ARG A 293 -23.34 5.14 2.33
C ARG A 293 -23.74 3.79 1.75
N LEU A 294 -24.88 3.28 2.18
CA LEU A 294 -25.44 2.04 1.65
C LEU A 294 -26.96 2.14 1.57
N ASP A 295 -27.48 2.17 0.34
CA ASP A 295 -28.90 2.05 0.07
C ASP A 295 -29.26 0.56 -0.06
N VAL A 296 -30.13 0.09 0.83
CA VAL A 296 -30.49 -1.33 0.92
C VAL A 296 -31.81 -1.64 0.21
N PRO A 297 -31.86 -2.72 -0.59
CA PRO A 297 -33.07 -3.09 -1.32
C PRO A 297 -34.05 -3.93 -0.49
N GLU A 298 -33.64 -4.42 0.68
CA GLU A 298 -34.46 -5.33 1.49
C GLU A 298 -34.25 -5.09 3.00
N THR A 299 -35.32 -5.33 3.76
CA THR A 299 -35.29 -5.25 5.22
C THR A 299 -34.83 -6.58 5.79
N GLY A 300 -33.92 -6.55 6.76
CA GLY A 300 -33.51 -7.75 7.50
C GLY A 300 -32.14 -7.62 8.16
N ASP A 301 -31.61 -8.75 8.60
CA ASP A 301 -30.30 -8.85 9.24
C ASP A 301 -29.20 -9.00 8.18
N TYR A 302 -28.30 -8.02 8.12
CA TYR A 302 -27.14 -8.02 7.26
C TYR A 302 -25.94 -8.54 8.04
N ALA A 303 -25.21 -9.47 7.46
CA ALA A 303 -23.93 -9.90 8.00
C ALA A 303 -22.84 -8.94 7.57
N VAL A 304 -22.04 -8.47 8.52
CA VAL A 304 -21.01 -7.45 8.29
C VAL A 304 -19.66 -8.01 8.73
N SER A 305 -18.67 -7.97 7.86
CA SER A 305 -17.27 -8.23 8.21
C SER A 305 -16.38 -7.07 7.82
N ALA A 306 -15.47 -6.70 8.72
CA ALA A 306 -14.44 -5.70 8.49
C ALA A 306 -13.08 -6.40 8.57
N GLU A 307 -12.38 -6.46 7.44
CA GLU A 307 -10.97 -6.81 7.41
C GLU A 307 -10.14 -5.53 7.50
N LEU A 308 -9.16 -5.53 8.40
CA LEU A 308 -8.31 -4.39 8.67
C LEU A 308 -6.95 -4.85 9.19
N ALA A 309 -5.94 -4.00 9.04
CA ALA A 309 -4.63 -4.23 9.66
C ALA A 309 -4.39 -3.18 10.73
N ARG A 310 -4.00 -3.63 11.93
CA ARG A 310 -3.51 -2.72 12.98
C ARG A 310 -2.00 -2.68 13.00
N ARG A 311 -1.46 -1.51 13.30
CA ARG A 311 -0.05 -1.36 13.61
C ARG A 311 0.36 -2.26 14.78
N GLY A 312 1.30 -3.17 14.55
CA GLY A 312 1.74 -4.13 15.58
C GLY A 312 0.66 -5.12 16.02
N GLY A 313 -0.42 -5.29 15.24
CA GLY A 313 -1.52 -6.23 15.52
C GLY A 313 -1.87 -7.16 14.36
N GLY A 314 -1.22 -6.99 13.21
CA GLY A 314 -1.45 -7.79 12.00
C GLY A 314 -2.83 -7.55 11.38
N VAL A 315 -3.15 -8.40 10.41
CA VAL A 315 -4.46 -8.44 9.74
C VAL A 315 -5.49 -9.11 10.64
N GLN A 316 -6.68 -8.53 10.73
CA GLN A 316 -7.78 -9.00 11.57
C GLN A 316 -9.08 -8.98 10.77
N LEU A 317 -9.93 -9.97 11.00
CA LEU A 317 -11.28 -10.03 10.47
C LEU A 317 -12.29 -9.95 11.61
N ALA A 318 -12.89 -8.79 11.82
CA ALA A 318 -13.94 -8.58 12.81
C ALA A 318 -15.32 -8.74 12.16
N ARG A 319 -16.30 -9.27 12.90
CA ARG A 319 -17.65 -9.53 12.39
C ARG A 319 -18.71 -9.00 13.32
N THR A 320 -19.82 -8.55 12.74
CA THR A 320 -21.02 -8.15 13.46
C THR A 320 -22.26 -8.36 12.59
N LYS A 321 -23.43 -8.08 13.13
CA LYS A 321 -24.69 -8.07 12.39
C LYS A 321 -25.35 -6.71 12.52
N LEU A 322 -26.06 -6.30 11.47
CA LEU A 322 -26.80 -5.06 11.46
C LEU A 322 -28.18 -5.27 10.86
N HIS A 323 -29.22 -4.91 11.61
CA HIS A 323 -30.57 -4.87 11.08
C HIS A 323 -30.78 -3.58 10.29
N LEU A 324 -31.12 -3.70 9.00
CA LEU A 324 -31.39 -2.57 8.13
C LEU A 324 -32.80 -2.64 7.57
N THR A 325 -33.40 -1.48 7.35
CA THR A 325 -34.72 -1.33 6.73
C THR A 325 -34.55 -0.83 5.31
N ALA A 326 -35.22 -1.48 4.35
CA ALA A 326 -35.17 -1.09 2.95
C ALA A 326 -35.57 0.38 2.74
N THR A 327 -34.75 1.11 2.00
CA THR A 327 -35.05 2.48 1.54
C THR A 327 -35.44 2.51 0.06
N ALA A 328 -35.19 1.42 -0.67
CA ALA A 328 -35.49 1.27 -2.10
C ALA A 328 -36.51 0.14 -2.34
N ALA A 329 -37.05 0.10 -3.57
CA ALA A 329 -37.90 -1.00 -4.00
C ALA A 329 -37.11 -2.33 -4.02
N PRO A 330 -37.75 -3.46 -3.66
CA PRO A 330 -37.08 -4.75 -3.60
C PRO A 330 -36.53 -5.14 -4.97
N THR A 331 -35.25 -5.53 -5.00
CA THR A 331 -34.59 -6.07 -6.18
C THR A 331 -34.11 -7.48 -5.88
N THR A 332 -34.30 -8.40 -6.84
CA THR A 332 -33.83 -9.78 -6.68
C THR A 332 -32.30 -9.82 -6.59
N ALA A 333 -31.77 -10.56 -5.62
CA ALA A 333 -30.34 -10.78 -5.51
C ALA A 333 -29.80 -11.56 -6.74
N PRO A 334 -28.53 -11.34 -7.13
CA PRO A 334 -27.92 -12.09 -8.23
C PRO A 334 -27.91 -13.59 -7.93
N ALA A 335 -28.29 -14.38 -8.93
CA ALA A 335 -28.25 -15.84 -8.84
C ALA A 335 -26.83 -16.34 -8.50
N ALA A 336 -26.79 -17.51 -7.86
CA ALA A 336 -25.61 -18.08 -7.25
C ALA A 336 -25.24 -19.43 -7.88
N PRO A 337 -25.03 -19.53 -9.21
CA PRO A 337 -24.88 -20.83 -9.86
C PRO A 337 -23.61 -21.55 -9.40
N ARG A 338 -23.54 -22.84 -9.72
CA ARG A 338 -22.29 -23.60 -9.62
C ARG A 338 -21.21 -22.99 -10.54
N PRO A 339 -19.92 -23.27 -10.30
CA PRO A 339 -18.84 -22.88 -11.20
C PRO A 339 -19.14 -23.27 -12.66
N GLY A 340 -18.71 -22.41 -13.58
CA GLY A 340 -19.01 -22.48 -15.01
C GLY A 340 -18.99 -21.10 -15.67
N ILE A 341 -19.26 -21.09 -16.98
CA ILE A 341 -19.25 -19.89 -17.83
C ILE A 341 -20.47 -19.01 -17.58
N ARG A 342 -20.27 -17.71 -17.42
CA ARG A 342 -21.34 -16.70 -17.44
C ARG A 342 -20.90 -15.40 -18.10
N GLN A 343 -21.90 -14.60 -18.49
CA GLN A 343 -21.71 -13.26 -19.03
C GLN A 343 -21.92 -12.21 -17.92
N LEU A 344 -20.98 -11.28 -17.78
CA LEU A 344 -21.05 -10.14 -16.88
C LEU A 344 -20.70 -8.87 -17.67
N GLY A 345 -21.66 -7.98 -17.86
CA GLY A 345 -21.41 -6.72 -18.58
C GLY A 345 -20.81 -6.92 -19.98
N GLY A 346 -21.20 -7.98 -20.69
CA GLY A 346 -20.63 -8.34 -21.99
C GLY A 346 -19.29 -9.08 -21.96
N THR A 347 -18.74 -9.38 -20.77
CA THR A 347 -17.52 -10.16 -20.60
C THR A 347 -17.85 -11.60 -20.20
N SER A 348 -17.34 -12.57 -20.95
CA SER A 348 -17.45 -14.00 -20.61
C SER A 348 -16.42 -14.38 -19.56
N VAL A 349 -16.88 -14.89 -18.40
CA VAL A 349 -16.02 -15.36 -17.32
C VAL A 349 -16.31 -16.83 -17.04
N ASP A 350 -15.28 -17.67 -17.09
CA ASP A 350 -15.37 -19.08 -16.73
C ASP A 350 -14.80 -19.30 -15.32
N LEU A 351 -15.66 -19.62 -14.35
CA LEU A 351 -15.20 -19.96 -13.00
C LEU A 351 -15.01 -21.46 -12.87
N ARG A 352 -13.83 -21.86 -12.45
CA ARG A 352 -13.44 -23.26 -12.24
C ARG A 352 -12.95 -23.46 -10.81
N THR A 353 -13.06 -24.68 -10.32
CA THR A 353 -12.44 -25.09 -9.07
C THR A 353 -11.71 -26.40 -9.26
N THR A 354 -10.63 -26.61 -8.52
CA THR A 354 -10.16 -27.98 -8.24
C THR A 354 -11.23 -28.72 -7.43
N PRO A 355 -11.14 -30.06 -7.25
CA PRO A 355 -11.89 -30.71 -6.20
C PRO A 355 -11.66 -30.00 -4.86
N LEU A 356 -12.76 -29.65 -4.17
CA LEU A 356 -12.70 -28.95 -2.90
C LEU A 356 -13.00 -29.93 -1.77
N THR A 357 -12.04 -30.09 -0.87
CA THR A 357 -12.14 -30.96 0.30
C THR A 357 -11.73 -30.19 1.54
N ALA A 358 -12.51 -30.31 2.60
CA ALA A 358 -12.23 -29.62 3.85
C ALA A 358 -10.82 -29.98 4.37
N GLY A 359 -10.08 -28.96 4.81
CA GLY A 359 -8.71 -29.09 5.30
C GLY A 359 -7.64 -29.28 4.22
N ARG A 360 -8.00 -29.31 2.93
CA ARG A 360 -7.04 -29.35 1.81
C ARG A 360 -7.10 -28.05 1.01
N THR A 361 -5.93 -27.57 0.57
CA THR A 361 -5.86 -26.39 -0.29
C THR A 361 -6.46 -26.72 -1.65
N GLY A 362 -7.50 -25.96 -2.02
CA GLY A 362 -8.07 -25.95 -3.35
C GLY A 362 -7.71 -24.68 -4.11
N THR A 363 -7.97 -24.66 -5.40
CA THR A 363 -7.86 -23.45 -6.22
C THR A 363 -9.22 -23.08 -6.82
N VAL A 364 -9.59 -21.81 -6.69
CA VAL A 364 -10.71 -21.19 -7.41
C VAL A 364 -10.11 -20.30 -8.49
N THR A 365 -10.50 -20.49 -9.74
CA THR A 365 -9.95 -19.73 -10.88
C THR A 365 -11.07 -19.08 -11.67
N ALA A 366 -11.03 -17.77 -11.83
CA ALA A 366 -11.85 -17.05 -12.81
C ALA A 366 -11.02 -16.77 -14.05
N ARG A 367 -11.45 -17.28 -15.21
CA ARG A 367 -10.79 -17.07 -16.49
C ARG A 367 -11.55 -16.05 -17.34
N PHE A 368 -10.85 -14.99 -17.72
CA PHE A 368 -11.33 -13.93 -18.60
C PHE A 368 -10.94 -14.21 -20.06
N PRO A 369 -11.51 -13.49 -21.05
CA PRO A 369 -11.20 -13.74 -22.46
C PRO A 369 -9.76 -13.37 -22.86
N THR A 370 -9.20 -12.34 -22.23
CA THR A 370 -7.94 -11.69 -22.59
C THR A 370 -7.15 -11.29 -21.34
N ALA A 371 -5.84 -11.06 -21.50
CA ALA A 371 -4.95 -10.57 -20.44
C ALA A 371 -4.94 -9.03 -20.39
N ASP A 372 -6.11 -8.44 -20.17
CA ASP A 372 -6.34 -6.98 -20.14
C ASP A 372 -6.99 -6.53 -18.84
N LEU A 373 -6.74 -7.27 -17.75
CA LEU A 373 -7.20 -6.91 -16.41
C LEU A 373 -6.26 -5.87 -15.79
N GLN A 374 -6.84 -5.02 -14.96
CA GLN A 374 -6.14 -4.04 -14.14
C GLN A 374 -6.06 -4.55 -12.69
N PRO A 375 -5.00 -4.22 -11.93
CA PRO A 375 -5.04 -4.40 -10.50
C PRO A 375 -6.12 -3.50 -9.91
N TRP A 376 -6.94 -4.00 -9.01
CA TRP A 376 -7.87 -3.21 -8.20
C TRP A 376 -7.50 -3.45 -6.75
N LEU A 377 -7.52 -2.42 -5.89
CA LEU A 377 -7.06 -2.55 -4.50
C LEU A 377 -5.62 -3.12 -4.39
N GLY A 378 -4.79 -2.90 -5.41
CA GLY A 378 -3.40 -3.37 -5.46
C GLY A 378 -3.25 -4.85 -5.88
N MET A 379 -4.35 -5.52 -6.20
CA MET A 379 -4.42 -6.95 -6.42
C MET A 379 -5.09 -7.29 -7.75
N LEU A 380 -4.74 -8.42 -8.37
CA LEU A 380 -5.36 -8.85 -9.63
C LEU A 380 -6.83 -9.27 -9.43
N GLY A 381 -7.18 -9.73 -8.24
CA GLY A 381 -8.56 -10.01 -7.90
C GLY A 381 -8.77 -10.35 -6.43
N HIS A 382 -10.04 -10.39 -6.03
CA HIS A 382 -10.49 -10.66 -4.67
C HIS A 382 -11.46 -11.83 -4.67
N LEU A 383 -11.40 -12.66 -3.65
CA LEU A 383 -12.31 -13.76 -3.39
C LEU A 383 -12.89 -13.57 -1.99
N ILE A 384 -14.20 -13.37 -1.93
CA ILE A 384 -14.97 -13.40 -0.70
C ILE A 384 -15.57 -14.80 -0.56
N VAL A 385 -15.38 -15.42 0.59
CA VAL A 385 -15.89 -16.75 0.94
C VAL A 385 -16.76 -16.65 2.17
N VAL A 386 -18.00 -17.17 2.09
CA VAL A 386 -18.90 -17.27 3.25
C VAL A 386 -19.52 -18.66 3.30
N GLY A 387 -19.38 -19.34 4.44
CA GLY A 387 -20.02 -20.63 4.67
C GLY A 387 -19.40 -21.45 5.81
N PRO A 388 -19.64 -22.77 5.86
CA PRO A 388 -20.73 -23.43 5.15
C PRO A 388 -22.07 -22.81 5.56
N LEU A 389 -23.01 -22.81 4.64
CA LEU A 389 -24.36 -22.27 4.81
C LEU A 389 -25.35 -23.41 5.05
N PRO A 390 -26.38 -23.20 5.90
CA PRO A 390 -27.46 -24.17 6.05
C PRO A 390 -28.22 -24.35 4.74
N ASP A 391 -28.97 -25.45 4.60
CA ASP A 391 -29.91 -25.59 3.49
C ASP A 391 -31.02 -24.53 3.58
N GLY A 392 -31.40 -23.93 2.44
CA GLY A 392 -32.37 -22.84 2.40
C GLY A 392 -31.72 -21.44 2.29
N PRO A 393 -32.31 -20.41 2.94
CA PRO A 393 -31.88 -19.01 2.84
C PRO A 393 -30.40 -18.79 3.17
N ILE A 394 -29.81 -17.72 2.63
CA ILE A 394 -28.41 -17.35 2.89
C ILE A 394 -28.32 -16.74 4.29
N ASP A 395 -28.20 -17.57 5.33
CA ASP A 395 -27.89 -17.12 6.69
C ASP A 395 -26.37 -16.89 6.83
N ALA A 396 -25.90 -15.80 6.23
CA ALA A 396 -24.50 -15.41 6.28
C ALA A 396 -24.06 -15.01 7.71
N VAL A 397 -25.00 -14.56 8.55
CA VAL A 397 -24.74 -14.15 9.94
C VAL A 397 -24.27 -15.35 10.76
N ALA A 398 -24.91 -16.51 10.57
CA ALA A 398 -24.54 -17.74 11.28
C ALA A 398 -23.34 -18.49 10.66
N ALA A 399 -22.89 -18.10 9.46
CA ALA A 399 -21.81 -18.79 8.77
C ALA A 399 -20.50 -18.73 9.59
N PRO A 400 -19.89 -19.89 9.94
CA PRO A 400 -18.73 -19.89 10.82
C PRO A 400 -17.45 -19.44 10.12
N VAL A 401 -17.37 -19.58 8.79
CA VAL A 401 -16.22 -19.18 7.97
C VAL A 401 -16.58 -17.98 7.13
N TRP A 402 -15.76 -16.94 7.30
CA TRP A 402 -15.68 -15.78 6.42
C TRP A 402 -14.21 -15.63 6.03
N ALA A 403 -13.94 -15.38 4.76
CA ALA A 403 -12.59 -15.09 4.31
C ALA A 403 -12.59 -14.10 3.16
N HIS A 404 -11.51 -13.32 3.12
CA HIS A 404 -11.13 -12.47 2.03
C HIS A 404 -9.75 -12.94 1.56
N ALA A 405 -9.65 -13.34 0.30
CA ALA A 405 -8.43 -13.86 -0.28
C ALA A 405 -8.15 -13.13 -1.58
N HIS A 406 -6.89 -13.11 -2.00
CA HIS A 406 -6.48 -12.32 -3.15
C HIS A 406 -5.68 -13.12 -4.16
N ALA A 407 -5.75 -12.68 -5.41
CA ALA A 407 -4.83 -13.08 -6.46
C ALA A 407 -3.81 -11.94 -6.64
N MET A 408 -2.53 -12.21 -6.37
CA MET A 408 -1.47 -11.21 -6.54
C MET A 408 -1.20 -10.96 -8.02
N THR A 409 -0.88 -9.71 -8.37
CA THR A 409 -0.20 -9.43 -9.63
C THR A 409 1.17 -10.10 -9.63
N PRO A 410 1.62 -10.66 -10.77
CA PRO A 410 2.97 -11.20 -10.87
C PRO A 410 4.01 -10.11 -10.56
N VAL A 411 4.95 -10.41 -9.66
CA VAL A 411 6.10 -9.54 -9.42
C VAL A 411 6.97 -9.57 -10.67
N VAL A 412 7.18 -8.43 -11.31
CA VAL A 412 8.13 -8.29 -12.43
C VAL A 412 9.50 -7.94 -11.85
N PRO A 413 10.50 -8.85 -11.89
CA PRO A 413 11.83 -8.55 -11.38
C PRO A 413 12.46 -7.38 -12.14
N GLY A 414 12.95 -6.38 -11.41
CA GLY A 414 13.59 -5.20 -12.00
C GLY A 414 12.62 -4.10 -12.47
N ALA A 415 11.33 -4.19 -12.16
CA ALA A 415 10.41 -3.07 -12.36
C ALA A 415 10.84 -1.88 -11.49
N VAL A 416 11.27 -0.80 -12.15
CA VAL A 416 11.55 0.51 -11.55
C VAL A 416 10.23 1.28 -11.54
N GLY A 417 9.68 1.60 -10.37
CA GLY A 417 8.45 2.42 -10.29
C GLY A 417 7.36 1.99 -9.31
N GLY A 418 7.56 0.97 -8.48
CA GLY A 418 6.56 0.51 -7.51
C GLY A 418 5.63 -0.57 -8.07
N GLN A 419 4.55 -0.88 -7.34
CA GLN A 419 3.52 -1.81 -7.80
C GLN A 419 2.69 -1.16 -8.92
N PRO A 420 2.24 -1.92 -9.93
CA PRO A 420 1.39 -1.42 -10.99
C PRO A 420 0.07 -0.89 -10.43
N ASP A 421 -0.41 0.23 -10.97
CA ASP A 421 -1.70 0.82 -10.60
C ASP A 421 -2.80 0.50 -11.63
N GLU A 422 -4.00 0.98 -11.37
CA GLU A 422 -5.20 0.78 -12.20
C GLU A 422 -5.06 1.33 -13.62
N THR A 423 -4.02 2.09 -13.97
CA THR A 423 -3.78 2.53 -15.35
C THR A 423 -3.18 1.43 -16.24
N VAL A 424 -2.70 0.34 -15.64
CA VAL A 424 -2.01 -0.75 -16.34
C VAL A 424 -2.94 -1.95 -16.56
N ALA A 425 -3.46 -2.08 -17.78
CA ALA A 425 -4.31 -3.21 -18.21
C ALA A 425 -3.49 -4.29 -18.94
N ALA A 426 -2.78 -5.14 -18.19
CA ALA A 426 -1.85 -6.11 -18.75
C ALA A 426 -1.86 -7.49 -18.08
N TYR A 427 -2.84 -7.76 -17.21
CA TYR A 427 -2.85 -8.95 -16.35
C TYR A 427 -3.98 -9.93 -16.69
N GLY A 428 -3.87 -11.16 -16.17
CA GLY A 428 -4.76 -12.27 -16.49
C GLY A 428 -4.20 -13.16 -17.62
N PRO A 429 -5.04 -13.92 -18.35
CA PRO A 429 -6.50 -13.96 -18.27
C PRO A 429 -7.02 -14.76 -17.06
N ASP A 430 -6.17 -15.54 -16.40
CA ASP A 430 -6.55 -16.35 -15.25
C ASP A 430 -6.31 -15.59 -13.95
N VAL A 431 -7.33 -15.53 -13.10
CA VAL A 431 -7.27 -15.00 -11.74
C VAL A 431 -7.49 -16.16 -10.79
N ALA A 432 -6.41 -16.64 -10.16
CA ALA A 432 -6.41 -17.85 -9.35
C ALA A 432 -6.20 -17.56 -7.87
N PHE A 433 -7.05 -18.16 -7.03
CA PHE A 433 -7.03 -18.04 -5.58
C PHE A 433 -6.76 -19.40 -4.96
N SER A 434 -5.68 -19.51 -4.17
CA SER A 434 -5.45 -20.67 -3.33
C SER A 434 -6.15 -20.47 -1.98
N TYR A 435 -7.03 -21.40 -1.62
CA TYR A 435 -7.79 -21.32 -0.36
C TYR A 435 -8.02 -22.70 0.23
N THR A 436 -7.88 -22.81 1.56
CA THR A 436 -8.19 -24.02 2.31
C THR A 436 -9.52 -23.82 3.03
N PHE A 437 -10.55 -24.51 2.57
CA PHE A 437 -11.86 -24.51 3.24
C PHE A 437 -11.76 -25.34 4.53
N PRO A 438 -11.99 -24.79 5.73
CA PRO A 438 -11.74 -25.52 6.97
C PRO A 438 -12.86 -26.52 7.31
N LEU A 439 -14.07 -26.33 6.77
CA LEU A 439 -15.24 -27.16 7.04
C LEU A 439 -15.87 -27.67 5.72
N PRO A 440 -16.52 -28.84 5.72
CA PRO A 440 -17.32 -29.28 4.59
C PRO A 440 -18.66 -28.55 4.54
N GLY A 441 -19.28 -28.55 3.37
CA GLY A 441 -20.62 -28.02 3.15
C GLY A 441 -20.71 -27.02 2.00
N ARG A 442 -21.84 -26.33 1.94
CA ARG A 442 -22.17 -25.40 0.85
C ARG A 442 -21.63 -24.01 1.14
N TYR A 443 -20.81 -23.45 0.25
CA TYR A 443 -20.24 -22.11 0.40
C TYR A 443 -20.74 -21.16 -0.68
N ARG A 444 -20.93 -19.89 -0.31
CA ARG A 444 -21.16 -18.78 -1.21
C ARG A 444 -19.84 -18.07 -1.48
N LEU A 445 -19.52 -17.87 -2.76
CA LEU A 445 -18.31 -17.20 -3.22
C LEU A 445 -18.66 -15.97 -4.04
N TRP A 446 -17.81 -14.95 -3.99
CA TRP A 446 -17.79 -13.85 -4.93
C TRP A 446 -16.36 -13.58 -5.35
N VAL A 447 -16.06 -13.76 -6.64
CA VAL A 447 -14.79 -13.35 -7.23
C VAL A 447 -14.94 -11.95 -7.78
N GLN A 448 -13.97 -11.06 -7.57
CA GLN A 448 -13.93 -9.74 -8.15
C GLN A 448 -12.63 -9.54 -8.91
N ALA A 449 -12.71 -8.91 -10.07
CA ALA A 449 -11.57 -8.40 -10.84
C ALA A 449 -11.99 -7.15 -11.60
N GLU A 450 -11.04 -6.29 -11.93
CA GLU A 450 -11.30 -5.08 -12.71
C GLU A 450 -10.91 -5.27 -14.18
N ARG A 451 -11.78 -4.78 -15.07
CA ARG A 451 -11.50 -4.69 -16.50
C ARG A 451 -12.10 -3.41 -17.08
N GLY A 452 -11.27 -2.55 -17.65
CA GLY A 452 -11.67 -1.24 -18.17
C GLY A 452 -12.36 -0.38 -17.10
N TYR A 453 -11.76 -0.27 -15.91
CA TYR A 453 -12.32 0.46 -14.75
C TYR A 453 -13.71 -0.01 -14.32
N THR A 454 -14.08 -1.25 -14.67
CA THR A 454 -15.33 -1.87 -14.25
C THR A 454 -15.01 -3.04 -13.34
N VAL A 455 -15.46 -2.95 -12.08
CA VAL A 455 -15.33 -4.04 -11.12
C VAL A 455 -16.38 -5.11 -11.43
N LEU A 456 -15.93 -6.28 -11.89
CA LEU A 456 -16.77 -7.41 -12.24
C LEU A 456 -16.89 -8.36 -11.05
N THR A 457 -18.07 -8.43 -10.44
CA THR A 457 -18.35 -9.37 -9.33
C THR A 457 -19.03 -10.63 -9.84
N VAL A 458 -18.41 -11.76 -9.56
CA VAL A 458 -18.76 -13.06 -10.13
C VAL A 458 -19.25 -14.01 -9.01
N PRO A 459 -20.56 -14.05 -8.72
CA PRO A 459 -21.11 -14.90 -7.66
C PRO A 459 -21.09 -16.38 -8.03
N ALA A 460 -20.82 -17.26 -7.06
CA ALA A 460 -20.96 -18.70 -7.22
C ALA A 460 -21.38 -19.41 -5.92
N THR A 461 -21.85 -20.65 -6.05
CA THR A 461 -22.03 -21.59 -4.94
C THR A 461 -21.20 -22.83 -5.19
N VAL A 462 -20.41 -23.26 -4.20
CA VAL A 462 -19.59 -24.47 -4.27
C VAL A 462 -19.93 -25.43 -3.14
N GLU A 463 -19.74 -26.72 -3.39
CA GLU A 463 -19.83 -27.76 -2.37
C GLU A 463 -18.42 -28.21 -2.00
N VAL A 464 -18.13 -28.23 -0.71
CA VAL A 464 -16.85 -28.71 -0.16
C VAL A 464 -17.08 -30.06 0.49
N ALA A 465 -16.41 -31.09 -0.01
CA ALA A 465 -16.52 -32.44 0.52
C ALA A 465 -15.86 -32.56 1.91
N ALA A 466 -16.34 -33.49 2.73
CA ALA A 466 -15.65 -33.87 3.97
C ALA A 466 -14.25 -34.43 3.66
N GLY A 467 -13.25 -34.05 4.45
CA GLY A 467 -11.95 -34.69 4.41
C GLY A 467 -12.07 -36.12 4.92
N ASN A 468 -11.51 -37.09 4.21
CA ASN A 468 -11.31 -38.43 4.76
C ASN A 468 -10.42 -38.28 5.99
N GLY A 469 -10.93 -38.62 7.17
CA GLY A 469 -10.27 -38.42 8.47
C GLY A 469 -9.05 -39.31 8.72
N GLU A 470 -8.12 -39.39 7.77
CA GLU A 470 -6.83 -40.06 7.92
C GLU A 470 -5.79 -39.06 8.43
N ASN A 471 -5.88 -38.72 9.71
CA ASN A 471 -4.77 -38.47 10.63
C ASN A 471 -5.33 -37.83 11.90
N ARG A 472 -5.47 -38.67 12.93
CA ARG A 472 -5.58 -38.26 14.32
C ARG A 472 -4.36 -38.77 15.06
#